data_AF-A0A959P7X6-F1
#
_entry.id   AF-A0A959P7X6-F1
#
_cell.length_a   1.000
_cell.length_b   1.000
_cell.length_c   1.000
_cell.angle_alpha   90.00
_cell.angle_beta   90.00
_cell.angle_gamma   90.00
#
_symmetry.space_group_name_H-M   'P 1'
#
loop_
_entity.id
_entity.type
_entity.pdbx_description
1 polymer ?
#
loop_
_entity_poly.entity_id
_entity_poly.type
_entity_poly.pdbx_seq_one_letter_code
_entity_poly.pdbx_strand_id
1 'polypeptide(L)'
;MRKFFLLLMVIALLPLTSIFSQTLEDYILEHRGDSLVIKDDIDFGAINTLFSVINDDTVDVPAGRVYVLKANGNYSLANNPTTSATQKTIIMGETTESVKTSKGDAPPVISGAVLEGGNTTPFINSGSDLLVKNVNMAISNAAGGLGWNCFGLAGPGMRIQVENCIIEHNLWTVIGGQPADSSIFFTNNYFVNLLGHTCRRNGGVLDFFSNQDTIWVENNTHVNVQGLLYKSRDNYVINRIVFNHNNFINCSAVPLMNRGGHPNYSVTNNIFVNTNVQG
;
A
#
# COMPACT_ATOMS: atom_id res chain seq x y z
N MET A 1 -28.89 29.60 -40.42
CA MET A 1 -29.26 28.17 -40.34
C MET A 1 -28.14 27.27 -39.83
N ARG A 2 -26.94 27.25 -40.43
CA ARG A 2 -25.82 26.38 -39.99
C ARG A 2 -25.41 26.54 -38.51
N LYS A 3 -25.40 27.77 -37.98
CA LYS A 3 -25.10 28.05 -36.56
C LYS A 3 -26.19 27.59 -35.59
N PHE A 4 -27.45 27.52 -36.03
CA PHE A 4 -28.59 27.09 -35.22
C PHE A 4 -28.63 25.56 -35.09
N PHE A 5 -28.32 24.84 -36.18
CA PHE A 5 -28.14 23.39 -36.16
C PHE A 5 -26.96 22.95 -35.27
N LEU A 6 -25.85 23.71 -35.28
CA LEU A 6 -24.70 23.41 -34.43
C LEU A 6 -25.07 23.58 -32.93
N LEU A 7 -25.82 24.62 -32.59
CA LEU A 7 -26.28 24.86 -31.22
C LEU A 7 -27.22 23.76 -30.73
N LEU A 8 -28.17 23.33 -31.58
CA LEU A 8 -29.07 22.23 -31.27
C LEU A 8 -28.33 20.90 -31.09
N MET A 9 -27.28 20.66 -31.88
CA MET A 9 -26.46 19.45 -31.76
C MET A 9 -25.64 19.44 -30.47
N VAL A 10 -25.06 20.58 -30.07
CA VAL A 10 -24.36 20.72 -28.77
C VAL A 10 -25.32 20.52 -27.61
N ILE A 11 -26.52 21.13 -27.64
CA ILE A 11 -27.52 20.97 -26.58
C ILE A 11 -28.03 19.52 -26.49
N ALA A 12 -28.16 18.82 -27.61
CA ALA A 12 -28.54 17.41 -27.63
C ALA A 12 -27.42 16.46 -27.13
N LEU A 13 -26.15 16.88 -27.22
CA LEU A 13 -25.00 16.08 -26.76
C LEU A 13 -24.67 16.29 -25.27
N LEU A 14 -25.02 17.44 -24.69
CA LEU A 14 -24.82 17.72 -23.26
C LEU A 14 -25.48 16.70 -22.29
N PRO A 15 -26.74 16.23 -22.50
CA PRO A 15 -27.33 15.22 -21.62
C PRO A 15 -26.75 13.82 -21.85
N LEU A 16 -26.19 13.54 -23.03
CA LEU A 16 -25.53 12.25 -23.29
C LEU A 16 -24.25 12.11 -22.45
N THR A 17 -23.49 13.20 -22.24
CA THR A 17 -22.26 13.13 -21.43
C THR A 17 -22.49 12.82 -19.95
N SER A 18 -23.64 13.20 -19.38
CA SER A 18 -23.97 12.88 -17.99
C SER A 18 -24.48 11.45 -17.80
N ILE A 19 -25.07 10.85 -18.84
CA ILE A 19 -25.60 9.47 -18.78
C ILE A 19 -24.48 8.42 -18.87
N PHE A 20 -23.35 8.78 -19.50
CA PHE A 20 -22.18 7.91 -19.62
C PHE A 20 -21.05 8.25 -18.63
N SER A 21 -21.26 9.20 -17.72
CA SER A 21 -20.29 9.47 -16.67
C SER A 21 -20.43 8.42 -15.57
N GLN A 22 -19.35 7.69 -15.29
CA GLN A 22 -19.25 6.96 -14.03
C GLN A 22 -19.26 7.97 -12.88
N THR A 23 -19.89 7.58 -11.79
CA THR A 23 -20.00 8.31 -10.54
C THR A 23 -19.38 7.48 -9.42
N LEU A 24 -19.09 8.13 -8.28
CA LEU A 24 -18.55 7.46 -7.10
C LEU A 24 -19.37 6.22 -6.70
N GLU A 25 -20.69 6.31 -6.78
CA GLU A 25 -21.64 5.25 -6.40
C GLU A 25 -21.52 4.00 -7.29
N ASP A 26 -21.00 4.12 -8.51
CA ASP A 26 -20.84 2.97 -9.40
C ASP A 26 -19.78 1.99 -8.88
N TYR A 27 -18.83 2.44 -8.07
CA TYR A 27 -17.78 1.62 -7.48
C TYR A 27 -18.12 1.07 -6.09
N ILE A 28 -19.21 1.55 -5.49
CA ILE A 28 -19.60 1.20 -4.11
C ILE A 28 -20.64 0.08 -4.16
N LEU A 29 -20.38 -0.99 -3.40
CA LEU A 29 -21.34 -2.06 -3.17
C LEU A 29 -22.36 -1.66 -2.10
N GLU A 30 -21.89 -1.07 -1.00
CA GLU A 30 -22.74 -0.57 0.08
C GLU A 30 -22.05 0.51 0.93
N HIS A 31 -22.86 1.33 1.59
CA HIS A 31 -22.42 2.32 2.57
C HIS A 31 -22.60 1.78 3.99
N ARG A 32 -21.55 1.89 4.82
CA ARG A 32 -21.57 1.53 6.25
C ARG A 32 -21.15 2.75 7.08
N GLY A 33 -22.07 3.70 7.25
CA GLY A 33 -21.73 5.00 7.86
C GLY A 33 -20.70 5.74 7.01
N ASP A 34 -19.57 6.13 7.60
CA ASP A 34 -18.46 6.79 6.89
C ASP A 34 -17.57 5.83 6.09
N SER A 35 -17.92 4.55 6.03
CA SER A 35 -17.18 3.51 5.31
C SER A 35 -17.85 3.16 3.98
N LEU A 36 -17.05 2.98 2.94
CA LEU A 36 -17.49 2.56 1.62
C LEU A 36 -17.02 1.13 1.37
N VAL A 37 -17.93 0.19 1.13
CA VAL A 37 -17.58 -1.16 0.71
C VAL A 37 -17.41 -1.17 -0.80
N ILE A 38 -16.21 -1.52 -1.27
CA ILE A 38 -15.80 -1.31 -2.67
C ILE A 38 -16.06 -2.59 -3.46
N LYS A 39 -16.69 -2.45 -4.64
CA LYS A 39 -16.80 -3.53 -5.62
C LYS A 39 -15.40 -3.99 -6.03
N ASP A 40 -15.15 -5.29 -6.00
CA ASP A 40 -13.92 -5.84 -6.55
C ASP A 40 -13.97 -5.88 -8.10
N ASP A 41 -12.90 -6.36 -8.73
CA ASP A 41 -12.82 -6.43 -10.19
C ASP A 41 -13.95 -7.29 -10.81
N ILE A 42 -14.47 -8.27 -10.07
CA ILE A 42 -15.51 -9.20 -10.54
C ILE A 42 -16.90 -8.56 -10.42
N ASP A 43 -17.22 -8.02 -9.24
CA ASP A 43 -18.49 -7.35 -8.96
C ASP A 43 -18.72 -6.16 -9.91
N PHE A 44 -17.66 -5.42 -10.22
CA PHE A 44 -17.73 -4.29 -11.15
C PHE A 44 -17.65 -4.73 -12.62
N GLY A 45 -16.99 -5.85 -12.91
CA GLY A 45 -16.75 -6.33 -14.27
C GLY A 45 -15.62 -5.60 -15.01
N ALA A 46 -14.84 -4.79 -14.29
CA ALA A 46 -13.62 -4.15 -14.78
C ALA A 46 -12.66 -3.91 -13.62
N ILE A 47 -11.39 -3.67 -13.95
CA ILE A 47 -10.35 -3.40 -12.96
C ILE A 47 -10.36 -1.95 -12.48
N ASN A 48 -9.46 -1.64 -11.54
CA ASN A 48 -9.13 -0.27 -11.11
C ASN A 48 -10.20 0.40 -10.24
N THR A 49 -11.10 -0.38 -9.62
CA THR A 49 -12.18 0.14 -8.77
C THR A 49 -11.67 0.88 -7.54
N LEU A 50 -10.62 0.37 -6.88
CA LEU A 50 -10.01 1.02 -5.72
C LEU A 50 -9.36 2.37 -6.09
N PHE A 51 -8.76 2.47 -7.27
CA PHE A 51 -8.27 3.74 -7.77
C PHE A 51 -9.42 4.72 -7.96
N SER A 52 -10.45 4.32 -8.72
CA SER A 52 -11.54 5.23 -9.08
C SER A 52 -12.28 5.71 -7.84
N VAL A 53 -12.61 4.83 -6.90
CA VAL A 53 -13.33 5.24 -5.69
C VAL A 53 -12.53 6.20 -4.83
N ILE A 54 -11.22 6.02 -4.67
CA ILE A 54 -10.39 6.96 -3.88
C ILE A 54 -10.26 8.31 -4.59
N ASN A 55 -10.09 8.30 -5.91
CA ASN A 55 -9.86 9.50 -6.69
C ASN A 55 -11.13 10.30 -6.98
N ASP A 56 -12.30 9.66 -7.06
CA ASP A 56 -13.59 10.30 -7.30
C ASP A 56 -14.24 10.78 -5.99
N ASP A 57 -13.86 10.20 -4.85
CA ASP A 57 -14.30 10.58 -3.51
C ASP A 57 -13.66 11.89 -3.05
N THR A 58 -14.20 12.99 -3.57
CA THR A 58 -13.62 14.35 -3.41
C THR A 58 -14.54 15.35 -2.73
N VAL A 59 -15.83 15.02 -2.58
CA VAL A 59 -16.86 15.91 -2.03
C VAL A 59 -17.31 15.39 -0.67
N ASP A 60 -17.27 16.27 0.35
CA ASP A 60 -17.73 15.99 1.72
C ASP A 60 -17.13 14.72 2.35
N VAL A 61 -15.84 14.45 2.06
CA VAL A 61 -15.11 13.28 2.58
C VAL A 61 -14.93 13.39 4.10
N PRO A 62 -15.50 12.45 4.89
CA PRO A 62 -15.33 12.42 6.34
C PRO A 62 -13.87 12.24 6.76
N ALA A 63 -13.52 12.81 7.91
CA ALA A 63 -12.22 12.59 8.52
C ALA A 63 -12.08 11.10 8.87
N GLY A 64 -11.09 10.42 8.30
CA GLY A 64 -10.88 8.99 8.53
C GLY A 64 -11.74 8.06 7.66
N ARG A 65 -12.21 8.53 6.50
CA ARG A 65 -12.89 7.72 5.47
C ARG A 65 -12.24 6.34 5.31
N VAL A 66 -13.09 5.31 5.35
CA VAL A 66 -12.70 3.90 5.27
C VAL A 66 -13.15 3.31 3.94
N TYR A 67 -12.20 2.82 3.16
CA TYR A 67 -12.46 2.01 1.97
C TYR A 67 -12.33 0.53 2.36
N VAL A 68 -13.47 -0.16 2.45
CA VAL A 68 -13.58 -1.55 2.87
C VAL A 68 -13.55 -2.46 1.65
N LEU A 69 -12.58 -3.36 1.60
CA LEU A 69 -12.36 -4.32 0.54
C LEU A 69 -12.99 -5.66 0.94
N LYS A 70 -13.79 -6.25 0.07
CA LYS A 70 -14.50 -7.51 0.36
C LYS A 70 -13.52 -8.64 0.61
N ALA A 71 -13.90 -9.55 1.51
CA ALA A 71 -13.16 -10.78 1.71
C ALA A 71 -13.08 -11.58 0.39
N ASN A 72 -11.93 -12.21 0.13
CA ASN A 72 -11.59 -12.89 -1.14
C ASN A 72 -11.61 -11.99 -2.41
N GLY A 73 -11.78 -10.67 -2.28
CA GLY A 73 -11.86 -9.76 -3.43
C GLY A 73 -10.49 -9.50 -4.07
N ASN A 74 -10.48 -9.22 -5.38
CA ASN A 74 -9.30 -8.81 -6.12
C ASN A 74 -9.42 -7.36 -6.60
N TYR A 75 -8.40 -6.55 -6.33
CA TYR A 75 -8.36 -5.12 -6.64
C TYR A 75 -7.10 -4.82 -7.45
N SER A 76 -7.23 -4.87 -8.78
CA SER A 76 -6.10 -4.65 -9.70
C SER A 76 -5.92 -3.16 -10.01
N LEU A 77 -4.73 -2.62 -9.76
CA LEU A 77 -4.40 -1.22 -9.96
C LEU A 77 -3.78 -0.97 -11.34
N ALA A 78 -4.61 -0.66 -12.34
CA ALA A 78 -4.14 -0.11 -13.62
C ALA A 78 -3.61 1.31 -13.48
N ASN A 79 -4.15 2.06 -12.52
CA ASN A 79 -3.65 3.34 -12.08
C ASN A 79 -3.49 3.29 -10.55
N ASN A 80 -2.56 4.09 -10.05
CA ASN A 80 -2.20 4.10 -8.64
C ASN A 80 -2.95 5.23 -7.92
N PRO A 81 -3.73 4.94 -6.86
CA PRO A 81 -4.51 5.96 -6.17
C PRO A 81 -3.62 6.98 -5.47
N THR A 82 -4.13 8.20 -5.37
CA THR A 82 -3.61 9.21 -4.44
C THR A 82 -4.69 9.55 -3.43
N THR A 83 -4.41 9.29 -2.16
CA THR A 83 -5.38 9.56 -1.08
C THR A 83 -5.48 11.06 -0.78
N SER A 84 -6.49 11.45 0.01
CA SER A 84 -6.74 12.84 0.39
C SER A 84 -5.50 13.54 0.93
N ALA A 85 -5.29 14.79 0.50
CA ALA A 85 -4.20 15.65 0.97
C ALA A 85 -4.41 16.19 2.39
N THR A 86 -5.63 16.11 2.93
CA THR A 86 -6.00 16.78 4.18
C THR A 86 -6.61 15.82 5.20
N GLN A 87 -7.18 14.70 4.76
CA GLN A 87 -7.84 13.74 5.63
C GLN A 87 -7.07 12.43 5.70
N LYS A 88 -6.98 11.88 6.90
CA LYS A 88 -6.52 10.51 7.09
C LYS A 88 -7.37 9.55 6.27
N THR A 89 -6.73 8.63 5.59
CA THR A 89 -7.38 7.57 4.80
C THR A 89 -7.15 6.19 5.42
N ILE A 90 -8.18 5.36 5.43
CA ILE A 90 -8.11 3.98 5.87
C ILE A 90 -8.51 3.07 4.71
N ILE A 91 -7.64 2.13 4.34
CA ILE A 91 -7.94 1.05 3.40
C ILE A 91 -7.91 -0.25 4.19
N MET A 92 -9.00 -0.99 4.20
CA MET A 92 -9.05 -2.23 4.99
C MET A 92 -9.79 -3.36 4.34
N GLY A 93 -9.34 -4.59 4.57
CA GLY A 93 -10.15 -5.77 4.30
C GLY A 93 -11.32 -5.91 5.27
N GLU A 94 -12.44 -6.42 4.77
CA GLU A 94 -13.67 -6.70 5.51
C GLU A 94 -13.44 -7.75 6.62
N THR A 95 -12.62 -8.76 6.33
CA THR A 95 -12.19 -9.73 7.33
C THR A 95 -11.31 -9.05 8.38
N THR A 96 -11.69 -9.16 9.65
CA THR A 96 -10.94 -8.58 10.78
C THR A 96 -10.10 -9.60 11.54
N GLU A 97 -10.20 -10.87 11.15
CA GLU A 97 -9.38 -11.94 11.72
C GLU A 97 -7.90 -11.72 11.47
N SER A 98 -7.06 -12.22 12.36
CA SER A 98 -5.62 -12.13 12.13
C SER A 98 -5.21 -12.98 10.93
N VAL A 99 -4.41 -12.42 10.03
CA VAL A 99 -3.82 -13.17 8.90
C VAL A 99 -2.93 -14.33 9.37
N LYS A 100 -2.53 -14.35 10.64
CA LYS A 100 -1.75 -15.42 11.28
C LYS A 100 -2.57 -16.62 11.73
N THR A 101 -3.86 -16.41 12.01
CA THR A 101 -4.71 -17.42 12.64
C THR A 101 -6.01 -17.69 11.89
N SER A 102 -6.32 -16.87 10.88
CA SER A 102 -7.55 -17.02 10.10
C SER A 102 -7.58 -18.39 9.43
N LYS A 103 -8.77 -18.99 9.45
CA LYS A 103 -9.11 -20.24 8.76
C LYS A 103 -10.29 -20.06 7.81
N GLY A 104 -10.83 -18.84 7.74
CA GLY A 104 -11.98 -18.49 6.93
C GLY A 104 -11.54 -17.87 5.61
N ASP A 105 -12.24 -16.81 5.24
CA ASP A 105 -11.99 -16.09 3.99
C ASP A 105 -10.57 -15.52 3.91
N ALA A 106 -9.99 -15.54 2.70
CA ALA A 106 -8.72 -14.90 2.44
C ALA A 106 -8.85 -13.37 2.51
N PRO A 107 -7.80 -12.65 2.96
CA PRO A 107 -7.78 -11.21 2.87
C PRO A 107 -7.87 -10.76 1.40
N PRO A 108 -8.53 -9.62 1.11
CA PRO A 108 -8.54 -9.08 -0.25
C PRO A 108 -7.14 -8.80 -0.76
N VAL A 109 -6.94 -9.01 -2.05
CA VAL A 109 -5.66 -8.81 -2.72
C VAL A 109 -5.68 -7.46 -3.45
N ILE A 110 -4.69 -6.62 -3.17
CA ILE A 110 -4.36 -5.45 -3.98
C ILE A 110 -3.11 -5.79 -4.79
N SER A 111 -3.19 -5.68 -6.12
CA SER A 111 -2.10 -6.04 -7.03
C SER A 111 -1.99 -5.09 -8.22
N GLY A 112 -0.90 -5.19 -8.99
CA GLY A 112 -0.75 -4.48 -10.26
C GLY A 112 -1.53 -5.15 -11.38
N ALA A 113 -1.92 -4.37 -12.38
CA ALA A 113 -2.71 -4.87 -13.51
C ALA A 113 -1.84 -5.35 -14.68
N VAL A 114 -2.39 -6.28 -15.47
CA VAL A 114 -1.88 -6.69 -16.78
C VAL A 114 -2.86 -6.20 -17.82
N LEU A 115 -2.39 -5.37 -18.77
CA LEU A 115 -3.23 -4.71 -19.76
C LEU A 115 -2.67 -4.93 -21.17
N GLU A 116 -3.55 -4.78 -22.15
CA GLU A 116 -3.10 -4.66 -23.53
C GLU A 116 -2.26 -3.38 -23.68
N GLY A 117 -1.00 -3.53 -24.10
CA GLY A 117 -0.08 -2.40 -24.28
C GLY A 117 0.74 -1.99 -23.06
N GLY A 118 0.58 -2.64 -21.91
CA GLY A 118 1.45 -2.39 -20.75
C GLY A 118 0.99 -3.05 -19.45
N ASN A 119 1.91 -3.20 -18.50
CA ASN A 119 1.61 -3.73 -17.17
C ASN A 119 1.96 -2.69 -16.11
N THR A 120 1.24 -2.70 -15.00
CA THR A 120 1.47 -1.81 -13.87
C THR A 120 1.89 -2.58 -12.63
N THR A 121 2.45 -1.88 -11.65
CA THR A 121 2.73 -2.43 -10.32
C THR A 121 2.02 -1.56 -9.30
N PRO A 122 1.45 -2.14 -8.24
CA PRO A 122 0.58 -1.39 -7.35
C PRO A 122 1.41 -0.43 -6.51
N PHE A 123 0.89 0.77 -6.36
CA PHE A 123 1.43 1.79 -5.50
C PHE A 123 0.28 2.63 -4.96
N ILE A 124 0.31 2.96 -3.67
CA ILE A 124 -0.64 3.89 -3.06
C ILE A 124 0.16 5.11 -2.62
N ASN A 125 -0.16 6.26 -3.22
CA ASN A 125 0.40 7.53 -2.82
C ASN A 125 -0.48 8.16 -1.73
N SER A 126 0.08 8.47 -0.57
CA SER A 126 -0.69 9.07 0.51
C SER A 126 -0.56 10.59 0.53
N GLY A 127 -1.68 11.29 0.39
CA GLY A 127 -1.73 12.75 0.54
C GLY A 127 -1.68 13.22 2.01
N SER A 128 -2.02 12.34 2.95
CA SER A 128 -2.06 12.60 4.40
C SER A 128 -1.71 11.31 5.16
N ASP A 129 -2.18 11.15 6.40
CA ASP A 129 -2.01 9.92 7.18
C ASP A 129 -2.71 8.73 6.50
N LEU A 130 -2.05 7.57 6.50
CA LEU A 130 -2.56 6.33 5.91
C LEU A 130 -2.57 5.19 6.91
N LEU A 131 -3.68 4.45 6.94
CA LEU A 131 -3.77 3.13 7.56
C LEU A 131 -4.19 2.12 6.50
N VAL A 132 -3.37 1.08 6.30
CA VAL A 132 -3.71 -0.08 5.48
C VAL A 132 -3.76 -1.31 6.37
N LYS A 133 -4.89 -2.04 6.38
CA LYS A 133 -5.01 -3.20 7.26
C LYS A 133 -5.83 -4.36 6.72
N ASN A 134 -5.52 -5.57 7.18
CA ASN A 134 -6.26 -6.79 6.81
C ASN A 134 -6.30 -7.06 5.29
N VAL A 135 -5.24 -6.72 4.56
CA VAL A 135 -5.15 -6.93 3.11
C VAL A 135 -3.93 -7.79 2.77
N ASN A 136 -3.96 -8.43 1.60
CA ASN A 136 -2.75 -8.92 0.94
C ASN A 136 -2.29 -7.88 -0.11
N MET A 137 -1.08 -7.35 0.06
CA MET A 137 -0.44 -6.44 -0.87
C MET A 137 0.60 -7.20 -1.69
N ALA A 138 0.25 -7.56 -2.93
CA ALA A 138 1.19 -8.15 -3.87
C ALA A 138 1.85 -7.03 -4.69
N ILE A 139 3.10 -6.65 -4.38
CA ILE A 139 3.82 -5.53 -5.04
C ILE A 139 4.40 -5.98 -6.39
N SER A 140 3.54 -6.60 -7.18
CA SER A 140 3.80 -7.19 -8.48
C SER A 140 2.52 -7.22 -9.33
N ASN A 141 2.63 -7.73 -10.55
CA ASN A 141 1.48 -8.09 -11.37
C ASN A 141 1.57 -9.55 -11.83
N ALA A 142 0.47 -10.06 -12.39
CA ALA A 142 0.39 -11.44 -12.86
C ALA A 142 1.35 -11.79 -14.02
N ALA A 143 1.92 -10.79 -14.70
CA ALA A 143 2.95 -10.98 -15.73
C ALA A 143 4.39 -11.01 -15.17
N GLY A 144 4.55 -10.98 -13.85
CA GLY A 144 5.86 -11.02 -13.18
C GLY A 144 6.57 -9.67 -13.07
N GLY A 145 5.90 -8.56 -13.41
CA GLY A 145 6.43 -7.22 -13.15
C GLY A 145 6.47 -6.94 -11.65
N LEU A 146 7.52 -6.27 -11.18
CA LEU A 146 7.80 -6.04 -9.76
C LEU A 146 7.89 -4.55 -9.45
N GLY A 147 7.13 -4.11 -8.46
CA GLY A 147 7.03 -2.70 -8.11
C GLY A 147 8.24 -2.20 -7.34
N TRP A 148 8.61 -0.94 -7.57
CA TRP A 148 9.69 -0.29 -6.85
C TRP A 148 9.34 -0.19 -5.35
N ASN A 149 8.23 0.47 -5.04
CA ASN A 149 7.65 0.59 -3.69
C ASN A 149 6.16 0.24 -3.71
N CYS A 150 5.57 -0.03 -2.55
CA CYS A 150 4.12 -0.20 -2.37
C CYS A 150 3.43 1.09 -1.90
N PHE A 151 4.10 1.87 -1.05
CA PHE A 151 3.54 3.10 -0.48
C PHE A 151 4.49 4.29 -0.60
N GLY A 152 3.91 5.48 -0.75
CA GLY A 152 4.58 6.77 -0.66
C GLY A 152 3.81 7.77 0.19
N LEU A 153 4.51 8.74 0.75
CA LEU A 153 3.95 9.88 1.47
C LEU A 153 4.24 11.17 0.68
N ALA A 154 3.24 12.04 0.56
CA ALA A 154 3.35 13.26 -0.24
C ALA A 154 4.09 14.41 0.47
N GLY A 155 4.15 14.39 1.81
CA GLY A 155 4.73 15.50 2.59
C GLY A 155 5.31 15.08 3.95
N PRO A 156 6.02 16.00 4.62
CA PRO A 156 6.69 15.73 5.88
C PRO A 156 5.71 15.55 7.04
N GLY A 157 6.16 14.89 8.10
CA GLY A 157 5.40 14.73 9.35
C GLY A 157 4.22 13.75 9.27
N MET A 158 4.04 13.05 8.15
CA MET A 158 2.91 12.14 7.93
C MET A 158 3.13 10.78 8.58
N ARG A 159 2.02 10.11 8.92
CA ARG A 159 2.01 8.77 9.49
C ARG A 159 1.49 7.73 8.50
N ILE A 160 2.24 6.64 8.33
CA ILE A 160 1.75 5.42 7.67
C ILE A 160 1.76 4.24 8.64
N GLN A 161 0.63 3.54 8.69
CA GLN A 161 0.43 2.35 9.50
C GLN A 161 0.00 1.20 8.60
N VAL A 162 0.69 0.07 8.70
CA VAL A 162 0.33 -1.16 8.01
C VAL A 162 0.13 -2.25 9.06
N GLU A 163 -1.09 -2.78 9.13
CA GLU A 163 -1.51 -3.68 10.22
C GLU A 163 -2.16 -4.96 9.71
N ASN A 164 -1.73 -6.11 10.23
CA ASN A 164 -2.37 -7.39 9.94
C ASN A 164 -2.48 -7.66 8.42
N CYS A 165 -1.45 -7.29 7.66
CA CYS A 165 -1.38 -7.50 6.22
C CYS A 165 -0.44 -8.65 5.87
N ILE A 166 -0.65 -9.23 4.69
CA ILE A 166 0.38 -9.99 3.98
C ILE A 166 0.97 -9.04 2.95
N ILE A 167 2.29 -8.96 2.86
CA ILE A 167 2.99 -8.09 1.91
C ILE A 167 4.00 -8.95 1.19
N GLU A 168 3.83 -9.07 -0.11
CA GLU A 168 4.57 -10.02 -0.91
C GLU A 168 5.04 -9.45 -2.23
N HIS A 169 6.21 -9.95 -2.65
CA HIS A 169 6.94 -9.49 -3.83
C HIS A 169 7.33 -8.00 -3.74
N ASN A 170 8.48 -7.63 -4.26
CA ASN A 170 8.85 -6.25 -4.59
C ASN A 170 10.18 -6.22 -5.32
N LEU A 171 10.46 -5.12 -5.99
CA LEU A 171 11.76 -4.83 -6.54
C LEU A 171 12.68 -4.14 -5.51
N TRP A 172 12.25 -3.06 -4.86
CA TRP A 172 13.13 -2.26 -3.98
C TRP A 172 12.80 -2.36 -2.50
N THR A 173 11.72 -1.72 -2.04
CA THR A 173 11.25 -1.79 -0.64
C THR A 173 9.72 -1.75 -0.57
N VAL A 174 9.10 -2.02 0.58
CA VAL A 174 7.65 -1.82 0.76
C VAL A 174 7.35 -0.32 0.84
N ILE A 175 8.15 0.41 1.61
CA ILE A 175 8.11 1.86 1.76
C ILE A 175 9.49 2.42 1.43
N GLY A 176 9.57 3.45 0.57
CA GLY A 176 10.86 3.98 0.12
C GLY A 176 10.85 5.49 -0.11
N GLY A 177 11.90 6.19 0.31
CA GLY A 177 12.12 7.61 -0.01
C GLY A 177 11.16 8.58 0.68
N GLN A 178 10.79 8.29 1.93
CA GLN A 178 9.79 9.08 2.63
C GLN A 178 10.27 10.51 2.93
N PRO A 179 9.35 11.50 2.96
CA PRO A 179 9.63 12.85 3.40
C PRO A 179 10.12 12.92 4.85
N ALA A 180 10.67 14.07 5.24
CA ALA A 180 11.21 14.27 6.57
C ALA A 180 10.15 14.10 7.66
N ASP A 181 10.58 13.71 8.85
CA ASP A 181 9.78 13.63 10.07
C ASP A 181 8.58 12.67 9.98
N SER A 182 8.58 11.77 9.00
CA SER A 182 7.52 10.76 8.84
C SER A 182 7.58 9.71 9.95
N SER A 183 6.43 9.12 10.26
CA SER A 183 6.30 8.01 11.21
C SER A 183 5.72 6.76 10.55
N ILE A 184 6.40 5.63 10.72
CA ILE A 184 6.13 4.40 9.99
C ILE A 184 5.92 3.27 10.99
N PHE A 185 4.76 2.63 10.92
CA PHE A 185 4.38 1.54 11.80
C PHE A 185 4.02 0.30 11.01
N PHE A 186 4.65 -0.82 11.36
CA PHE A 186 4.32 -2.15 10.89
C PHE A 186 3.93 -3.00 12.10
N THR A 187 2.68 -3.44 12.18
CA THR A 187 2.22 -4.33 13.25
C THR A 187 1.50 -5.56 12.72
N ASN A 188 1.78 -6.73 13.30
CA ASN A 188 1.03 -7.96 13.01
C ASN A 188 1.10 -8.45 11.55
N ASN A 189 2.07 -8.01 10.75
CA ASN A 189 2.14 -8.34 9.32
C ASN A 189 2.96 -9.60 9.02
N TYR A 190 2.75 -10.14 7.83
CA TYR A 190 3.68 -11.02 7.13
C TYR A 190 4.36 -10.29 5.98
N PHE A 191 5.69 -10.40 5.91
CA PHE A 191 6.49 -10.01 4.75
C PHE A 191 7.06 -11.28 4.13
N VAL A 192 6.58 -11.65 2.94
CA VAL A 192 6.90 -12.95 2.34
C VAL A 192 7.40 -12.77 0.92
N ASN A 193 8.41 -13.54 0.53
CA ASN A 193 8.89 -13.59 -0.86
C ASN A 193 9.23 -12.23 -1.46
N LEU A 194 9.85 -11.33 -0.68
CA LEU A 194 10.35 -10.05 -1.17
C LEU A 194 11.66 -10.26 -1.96
N LEU A 195 11.58 -11.03 -3.06
CA LEU A 195 12.72 -11.60 -3.81
C LEU A 195 12.89 -11.05 -5.24
N GLY A 196 12.41 -9.85 -5.55
CA GLY A 196 12.16 -9.48 -6.93
C GLY A 196 13.38 -9.18 -7.83
N HIS A 197 14.61 -9.22 -7.34
CA HIS A 197 15.73 -8.90 -8.24
C HIS A 197 17.05 -9.53 -7.81
N THR A 198 17.91 -9.82 -8.77
CA THR A 198 19.25 -10.41 -8.55
C THR A 198 20.24 -9.50 -7.80
N CYS A 199 19.82 -8.28 -7.44
CA CYS A 199 20.66 -7.36 -6.70
C CYS A 199 20.53 -7.62 -5.19
N ARG A 200 21.66 -7.87 -4.52
CA ARG A 200 21.76 -8.06 -3.06
C ARG A 200 21.22 -6.92 -2.18
N ARG A 201 20.78 -5.80 -2.77
CA ARG A 201 20.21 -4.64 -2.05
C ARG A 201 18.69 -4.53 -2.20
N ASN A 202 18.15 -5.23 -3.19
CA ASN A 202 16.74 -5.25 -3.55
C ASN A 202 16.01 -6.25 -2.64
N GLY A 203 14.70 -6.09 -2.46
CA GLY A 203 13.91 -6.99 -1.60
C GLY A 203 13.63 -6.52 -0.17
N GLY A 204 13.69 -5.21 0.11
CA GLY A 204 13.60 -4.70 1.48
C GLY A 204 12.19 -4.37 1.96
N VAL A 205 12.09 -3.88 3.20
CA VAL A 205 10.85 -3.36 3.79
C VAL A 205 10.84 -1.84 3.78
N LEU A 206 11.95 -1.20 4.18
CA LEU A 206 11.99 0.24 4.39
C LEU A 206 13.32 0.85 3.91
N ASP A 207 13.23 2.00 3.24
CA ASP A 207 14.35 2.87 2.86
C ASP A 207 13.95 4.35 2.94
N PHE A 208 14.90 5.24 3.27
CA PHE A 208 14.65 6.66 3.41
C PHE A 208 15.89 7.50 3.05
N PHE A 209 15.65 8.74 2.65
CA PHE A 209 16.70 9.71 2.27
C PHE A 209 16.46 11.08 2.92
N SER A 210 15.86 11.06 4.11
CA SER A 210 15.58 12.22 4.96
C SER A 210 15.47 11.77 6.42
N ASN A 211 15.54 12.69 7.38
CA ASN A 211 15.34 12.37 8.81
C ASN A 211 13.93 11.84 9.04
N GLN A 212 13.77 10.86 9.92
CA GLN A 212 12.47 10.28 10.25
C GLN A 212 12.18 10.48 11.74
N ASP A 213 10.89 10.51 12.10
CA ASP A 213 10.53 10.56 13.51
C ASP A 213 10.55 9.16 14.12
N THR A 214 9.61 8.31 13.72
CA THR A 214 9.41 7.00 14.34
C THR A 214 9.42 5.88 13.30
N ILE A 215 10.16 4.81 13.58
CA ILE A 215 10.02 3.52 12.90
C ILE A 215 9.67 2.49 13.97
N TRP A 216 8.47 1.91 13.88
CA TRP A 216 7.97 0.92 14.81
C TRP A 216 7.61 -0.36 14.09
N VAL A 217 8.26 -1.45 14.46
CA VAL A 217 8.10 -2.76 13.83
C VAL A 217 7.85 -3.77 14.93
N GLU A 218 6.59 -4.18 15.08
CA GLU A 218 6.19 -5.05 16.17
C GLU A 218 5.31 -6.22 15.75
N ASN A 219 5.63 -7.40 16.28
CA ASN A 219 4.88 -8.62 16.01
C ASN A 219 4.75 -8.92 14.50
N ASN A 220 5.78 -8.69 13.70
CA ASN A 220 5.79 -9.04 12.28
C ASN A 220 6.53 -10.36 12.03
N THR A 221 6.28 -10.99 10.90
CA THR A 221 7.02 -12.18 10.47
C THR A 221 7.51 -11.99 9.04
N HIS A 222 8.83 -12.04 8.87
CA HIS A 222 9.54 -11.94 7.60
C HIS A 222 10.03 -13.33 7.21
N VAL A 223 9.61 -13.82 6.04
CA VAL A 223 10.00 -15.15 5.55
C VAL A 223 10.45 -15.06 4.11
N ASN A 224 11.62 -15.63 3.81
CA ASN A 224 12.15 -15.69 2.45
C ASN A 224 12.25 -14.29 1.82
N VAL A 225 12.96 -13.40 2.52
CA VAL A 225 13.13 -12.00 2.15
C VAL A 225 14.60 -11.77 1.85
N GLN A 226 14.94 -10.99 0.82
CA GLN A 226 16.34 -10.74 0.48
C GLN A 226 16.75 -9.28 0.65
N GLY A 227 18.04 -9.05 0.74
CA GLY A 227 18.62 -7.71 0.65
C GLY A 227 18.67 -6.96 1.98
N LEU A 228 18.45 -5.65 1.93
CA LEU A 228 18.54 -4.80 3.12
C LEU A 228 17.11 -4.47 3.56
N LEU A 229 16.62 -5.12 4.62
CA LEU A 229 15.20 -5.05 4.99
C LEU A 229 14.85 -3.68 5.56
N TYR A 230 15.48 -3.30 6.67
CA TYR A 230 15.28 -2.00 7.29
C TYR A 230 16.54 -1.16 7.12
N LYS A 231 16.52 -0.24 6.15
CA LYS A 231 17.69 0.51 5.71
C LYS A 231 17.81 1.82 6.46
N SER A 232 18.63 1.87 7.52
CA SER A 232 19.08 3.15 8.05
C SER A 232 20.31 3.66 7.31
N ARG A 233 20.23 4.90 6.80
CA ARG A 233 21.20 5.48 5.85
C ARG A 233 22.12 6.50 6.56
N ASP A 234 23.36 6.58 6.10
CA ASP A 234 24.30 7.62 6.53
C ASP A 234 23.68 9.02 6.39
N ASN A 235 24.04 9.94 7.29
CA ASN A 235 23.59 11.34 7.32
C ASN A 235 22.11 11.57 7.64
N TYR A 236 21.35 10.53 7.99
CA TYR A 236 19.95 10.67 8.39
C TYR A 236 19.73 10.10 9.78
N VAL A 237 18.94 10.82 10.57
CA VAL A 237 18.57 10.46 11.94
C VAL A 237 17.16 9.90 11.96
N ILE A 238 16.94 8.95 12.87
CA ILE A 238 15.60 8.50 13.21
C ILE A 238 15.43 8.72 14.71
N ASN A 239 14.44 9.51 15.14
CA ASN A 239 14.28 9.88 16.55
C ASN A 239 14.01 8.64 17.41
N ARG A 240 13.18 7.71 16.93
CA ARG A 240 12.82 6.47 17.62
C ARG A 240 12.75 5.27 16.67
N ILE A 241 13.47 4.20 17.01
CA ILE A 241 13.42 2.91 16.31
C ILE A 241 13.05 1.80 17.29
N VAL A 242 12.02 1.01 16.96
CA VAL A 242 11.60 -0.16 17.73
C VAL A 242 11.46 -1.37 16.83
N PHE A 243 12.15 -2.45 17.20
CA PHE A 243 11.92 -3.80 16.70
C PHE A 243 11.59 -4.70 17.87
N ASN A 244 10.31 -5.08 18.01
CA ASN A 244 9.85 -5.92 19.11
C ASN A 244 9.06 -7.14 18.62
N HIS A 245 9.32 -8.34 19.16
CA HIS A 245 8.52 -9.54 18.86
C HIS A 245 8.43 -9.91 17.36
N ASN A 246 9.46 -9.62 16.56
CA ASN A 246 9.46 -9.99 15.15
C ASN A 246 10.18 -11.32 14.90
N ASN A 247 9.75 -12.04 13.87
CA ASN A 247 10.40 -13.25 13.39
C ASN A 247 11.05 -12.97 12.03
N PHE A 248 12.36 -13.17 11.91
CA PHE A 248 13.11 -13.08 10.65
C PHE A 248 13.61 -14.47 10.27
N ILE A 249 13.05 -15.05 9.21
CA ILE A 249 13.30 -16.45 8.82
C ILE A 249 13.75 -16.49 7.37
N ASN A 250 14.93 -17.08 7.12
CA ASN A 250 15.54 -17.15 5.79
C ASN A 250 15.66 -15.77 5.14
N CYS A 251 16.10 -14.77 5.92
CA CYS A 251 16.32 -13.41 5.42
C CYS A 251 17.77 -13.23 4.97
N SER A 252 18.02 -13.08 3.66
CA SER A 252 19.38 -12.90 3.15
C SER A 252 19.89 -11.46 3.39
N ALA A 253 21.22 -11.30 3.38
CA ALA A 253 21.91 -10.04 3.66
C ALA A 253 21.60 -9.43 5.05
N VAL A 254 20.97 -8.25 5.15
CA VAL A 254 20.94 -7.48 6.42
C VAL A 254 19.49 -7.17 6.82
N PRO A 255 18.95 -7.87 7.84
CA PRO A 255 17.62 -7.56 8.38
C PRO A 255 17.55 -6.14 8.95
N LEU A 256 18.50 -5.78 9.83
CA LEU A 256 18.53 -4.50 10.51
C LEU A 256 19.83 -3.77 10.15
N MET A 257 19.76 -2.82 9.21
CA MET A 257 20.90 -1.95 8.95
C MET A 257 20.93 -0.84 9.99
N ASN A 258 22.12 -0.59 10.53
CA ASN A 258 22.37 0.48 11.50
C ASN A 258 23.52 1.36 10.99
N ARG A 259 23.23 2.21 10.00
CA ARG A 259 24.13 3.26 9.54
C ARG A 259 23.50 4.62 9.79
N GLY A 260 24.26 5.54 10.40
CA GLY A 260 23.77 6.84 10.85
C GLY A 260 23.74 6.96 12.37
N GLY A 261 23.32 8.13 12.86
CA GLY A 261 23.14 8.39 14.30
C GLY A 261 21.69 8.17 14.69
N HIS A 262 21.40 7.14 15.49
CA HIS A 262 20.04 6.84 15.96
C HIS A 262 19.99 6.85 17.49
N PRO A 263 19.52 7.95 18.12
CA PRO A 263 19.64 8.12 19.57
C PRO A 263 18.81 7.13 20.38
N ASN A 264 17.66 6.64 19.85
CA ASN A 264 16.76 5.76 20.60
C ASN A 264 16.41 4.48 19.81
N TYR A 265 17.34 3.53 19.80
CA TYR A 265 17.19 2.23 19.13
C TYR A 265 16.86 1.12 20.14
N SER A 266 15.73 0.41 19.97
CA SER A 266 15.37 -0.77 20.77
C SER A 266 15.16 -1.99 19.89
N VAL A 267 15.88 -3.08 20.19
CA VAL A 267 15.70 -4.40 19.57
C VAL A 267 15.47 -5.41 20.67
N THR A 268 14.23 -5.87 20.82
CA THR A 268 13.82 -6.75 21.92
C THR A 268 12.97 -7.90 21.40
N ASN A 269 13.14 -9.08 21.98
CA ASN A 269 12.24 -10.22 21.78
C ASN A 269 12.07 -10.68 20.32
N ASN A 270 13.07 -10.45 19.46
CA ASN A 270 13.03 -10.87 18.05
C ASN A 270 13.72 -12.23 17.87
N ILE A 271 13.23 -13.01 16.91
CA ILE A 271 13.79 -14.30 16.51
C ILE A 271 14.46 -14.13 15.14
N PHE A 272 15.70 -14.60 15.01
CA PHE A 272 16.45 -14.61 13.74
C PHE A 272 16.87 -16.04 13.43
N VAL A 273 16.38 -16.60 12.32
CA VAL A 273 16.65 -17.97 11.87
C VAL A 273 17.13 -17.92 10.43
N ASN A 274 18.32 -18.49 10.17
CA ASN A 274 18.94 -18.51 8.83
C ASN A 274 19.02 -17.12 8.19
N THR A 275 19.35 -16.11 8.98
CA THR A 275 19.47 -14.73 8.50
C THR A 275 20.93 -14.37 8.25
N ASN A 276 21.19 -13.47 7.29
CA ASN A 276 22.54 -13.00 6.97
C ASN A 276 23.53 -14.12 6.57
N VAL A 277 23.00 -15.23 6.05
CA VAL A 277 23.81 -16.24 5.35
C VAL A 277 23.95 -15.77 3.91
N GLN A 278 25.19 -15.48 3.49
CA GLN A 278 25.54 -15.14 2.11
C GLN A 278 26.47 -16.24 1.59
N GLY A 279 26.08 -16.88 0.49
CA GLY A 279 26.93 -17.79 -0.29
C GLY A 279 27.44 -17.09 -1.53
#